data_AF-A0A820B721-F1
#
_entry.id   AF-A0A820B721-F1
#
_cell.length_a   1.000
_cell.length_b   1.000
_cell.length_c   1.000
_cell.angle_alpha   90.00
_cell.angle_beta   90.00
_cell.angle_gamma   90.00
#
_symmetry.space_group_name_H-M   'P 1'
#
loop_
_entity.id
_entity.type
_entity.pdbx_description
1 polymer ?
#
loop_
_entity_poly.entity_id
_entity_poly.type
_entity_poly.pdbx_seq_one_letter_code
_entity_poly.pdbx_strand_id
1 'polypeptide(L)'
;QQESAELKQSLISQQDVDEDNQSLKEIIKQQSEELKDLNEKYFNLSSQFDSNINLQLEFHKEKKEMEERIINYENQIQNLIHERTNLLEEIKKITSSPVPTIDNEKQTTDKLLKINNKLKRILQIFKDKIHRLVTEKPDLFINIGEETSERLDHLIATVEYQATQIDLLQTERDQSEKQLQNQIQELQNSLDACRYQIENERPIKTEQLVNATPPSDDISRATIENYEKQIHQLQQKLSQNDDERTLLRERLNEVELEFRKTLDDRLSTTNMYEEQLQSLVQERDALVQQQVLQTTENQYEIEKLQEELAQLKQSSITSHVDIPSNEDTKSLQKIIEQQSEELKDLSEKYLVLSSQVELQNEINRQKNETEEQLKIYEDQIQHLIHEHENLVEELQKKTLSTIVTVNNECQTDDQQHDKLTQINMKLKRILQTFKDKIHRIVIEKPELFINISEDTSERLDHLISTIGHQATQINLLQTDHASTLAMYEEQLQALIQERNALVDQQVLQSVDK
;
A
#
# COMPACT_ATOMS: atom_id res chain seq x y z
N GLN A 1 -93.26 -63.88 35.29
CA GLN A 1 -91.83 -64.26 35.26
C GLN A 1 -91.18 -63.88 33.93
N GLN A 2 -91.82 -64.16 32.79
CA GLN A 2 -91.32 -63.77 31.46
C GLN A 2 -91.23 -62.24 31.26
N GLU A 3 -92.25 -61.47 31.63
CA GLU A 3 -92.19 -59.99 31.60
C GLU A 3 -91.08 -59.41 32.50
N SER A 4 -90.75 -60.07 33.61
CA SER A 4 -89.66 -59.63 34.50
C SER A 4 -88.27 -59.93 33.94
N ALA A 5 -88.16 -60.91 33.03
CA ALA A 5 -86.91 -61.20 32.32
C ALA A 5 -86.71 -60.22 31.17
N GLU A 6 -87.76 -59.92 30.42
CA GLU A 6 -87.74 -58.92 29.32
C GLU A 6 -87.43 -57.51 29.83
N LEU A 7 -87.98 -57.11 30.98
CA LEU A 7 -87.66 -55.82 31.63
C LEU A 7 -86.20 -55.74 32.10
N LYS A 8 -85.62 -56.85 32.60
CA LYS A 8 -84.21 -56.88 33.00
C LYS A 8 -83.28 -56.83 31.79
N GLN A 9 -83.65 -57.51 30.70
CA GLN A 9 -82.86 -57.49 29.46
C GLN A 9 -82.91 -56.11 28.80
N SER A 10 -84.08 -55.45 28.79
CA SER A 10 -84.23 -54.07 28.34
C SER A 10 -83.44 -53.08 29.20
N LEU A 11 -83.40 -53.24 30.53
CA LEU A 11 -82.62 -52.37 31.42
C LEU A 11 -81.11 -52.51 31.18
N ILE A 12 -80.61 -53.74 31.00
CA ILE A 12 -79.19 -54.01 30.74
C ILE A 12 -78.77 -53.39 29.39
N SER A 13 -79.59 -53.58 28.34
CA SER A 13 -79.31 -52.96 27.04
C SER A 13 -79.38 -51.43 27.05
N GLN A 14 -80.11 -50.83 27.99
CA GLN A 14 -80.18 -49.38 28.15
C GLN A 14 -78.97 -48.83 28.93
N GLN A 15 -78.44 -49.63 29.86
CA GLN A 15 -77.21 -49.34 30.61
C GLN A 15 -75.96 -49.37 29.72
N ASP A 16 -75.87 -50.33 28.80
CA ASP A 16 -74.75 -50.42 27.84
C ASP A 16 -74.72 -49.21 26.88
N VAL A 17 -75.90 -48.72 26.46
CA VAL A 17 -76.02 -47.54 25.58
C VAL A 17 -75.63 -46.24 26.29
N ASP A 18 -75.88 -46.15 27.60
CA ASP A 18 -75.50 -44.98 28.40
C ASP A 18 -73.99 -44.94 28.68
N GLU A 19 -73.33 -46.09 28.89
CA GLU A 19 -71.87 -46.19 29.00
C GLU A 19 -71.16 -45.85 27.67
N ASP A 20 -71.67 -46.38 26.55
CA ASP A 20 -71.14 -46.05 25.21
C ASP A 20 -71.29 -44.55 24.90
N ASN A 21 -72.41 -43.93 25.28
CA ASN A 21 -72.61 -42.49 25.14
C ASN A 21 -71.67 -41.65 26.02
N GLN A 22 -71.29 -42.17 27.19
CA GLN A 22 -70.39 -41.48 28.10
C GLN A 22 -68.94 -41.54 27.61
N SER A 23 -68.52 -42.69 27.08
CA SER A 23 -67.25 -42.86 26.37
C SER A 23 -67.14 -41.94 25.14
N LEU A 24 -68.19 -41.88 24.31
CA LEU A 24 -68.26 -40.95 23.18
C LEU A 24 -68.13 -39.48 23.60
N LYS A 25 -68.74 -39.08 24.72
CA LYS A 25 -68.60 -37.71 25.26
C LYS A 25 -67.19 -37.40 25.72
N GLU A 26 -66.50 -38.35 26.34
CA GLU A 26 -65.09 -38.18 26.73
C GLU A 26 -64.18 -38.07 25.51
N ILE A 27 -64.38 -38.90 24.48
CA ILE A 27 -63.62 -38.84 23.22
C ILE A 27 -63.84 -37.48 22.54
N ILE A 28 -65.08 -37.01 22.41
CA ILE A 28 -65.38 -35.70 21.81
C ILE A 28 -64.76 -34.56 22.62
N LYS A 29 -64.78 -34.65 23.95
CA LYS A 29 -64.15 -33.66 24.81
C LYS A 29 -62.64 -33.63 24.61
N GLN A 30 -62.00 -34.79 24.57
CA GLN A 30 -60.56 -34.91 24.38
C GLN A 30 -60.13 -34.41 22.99
N GLN A 31 -60.87 -34.77 21.93
CA GLN A 31 -60.65 -34.25 20.58
C GLN A 31 -60.86 -32.73 20.51
N SER A 32 -61.83 -32.18 21.26
CA SER A 32 -62.04 -30.73 21.34
C SER A 32 -60.89 -30.01 22.04
N GLU A 33 -60.28 -30.61 23.06
CA GLU A 33 -59.10 -30.04 23.74
C GLU A 33 -57.86 -30.13 22.84
N GLU A 34 -57.63 -31.25 22.17
CA GLU A 34 -56.53 -31.40 21.20
C GLU A 34 -56.63 -30.41 20.03
N LEU A 35 -57.84 -30.21 19.48
CA LEU A 35 -58.07 -29.21 18.43
C LEU A 35 -57.82 -27.78 18.91
N LYS A 36 -58.13 -27.49 20.18
CA LYS A 36 -57.89 -26.18 20.77
C LYS A 36 -56.40 -25.91 20.91
N ASP A 37 -55.63 -26.87 21.44
CA ASP A 37 -54.19 -26.78 21.58
C ASP A 37 -53.49 -26.67 20.22
N LEU A 38 -53.96 -27.43 19.22
CA LEU A 38 -53.43 -27.36 17.86
C LEU A 38 -53.69 -25.99 17.21
N ASN A 39 -54.88 -25.43 17.40
CA ASN A 39 -55.22 -24.11 16.88
C ASN A 39 -54.40 -23.00 17.56
N GLU A 40 -54.12 -23.12 18.86
CA GLU A 40 -53.24 -22.20 19.58
C GLU A 40 -51.78 -22.29 19.10
N LYS A 41 -51.27 -23.51 18.86
CA LYS A 41 -49.96 -23.71 18.23
C LYS A 41 -49.89 -23.10 16.83
N TYR A 42 -50.93 -23.29 16.02
CA TYR A 42 -50.99 -22.73 14.66
C TYR A 42 -50.99 -21.20 14.69
N PHE A 43 -51.76 -20.60 15.59
CA PHE A 43 -51.80 -19.14 15.76
C PHE A 43 -50.42 -18.58 16.16
N ASN A 44 -49.73 -19.24 17.10
CA ASN A 44 -48.38 -18.84 17.51
C ASN A 44 -47.36 -18.98 16.38
N LEU A 45 -47.43 -20.07 15.60
CA LEU A 45 -46.56 -20.29 14.45
C LEU A 45 -46.78 -19.23 13.36
N SER A 46 -48.04 -18.92 13.07
CA SER A 46 -48.40 -17.86 12.11
C SER A 46 -47.85 -16.50 12.54
N SER A 47 -47.97 -16.15 13.83
CA SER A 47 -47.43 -14.90 14.35
C SER A 47 -45.90 -14.84 14.28
N GLN A 48 -45.21 -15.97 14.49
CA GLN A 48 -43.75 -16.03 14.32
C GLN A 48 -43.34 -15.88 12.85
N PHE A 49 -44.12 -16.47 11.93
CA PHE A 49 -43.87 -16.35 10.50
C PHE A 49 -44.00 -14.89 10.03
N ASP A 50 -45.04 -14.19 10.46
CA ASP A 50 -45.23 -12.76 10.16
C ASP A 50 -44.10 -11.89 10.73
N SER A 51 -43.62 -12.22 11.94
CA SER A 51 -42.47 -11.55 12.55
C SER A 51 -41.19 -11.77 11.75
N ASN A 52 -40.94 -12.99 11.27
CA ASN A 52 -39.76 -13.31 10.47
C ASN A 52 -39.80 -12.63 9.10
N ILE A 53 -40.98 -12.55 8.46
CA ILE A 53 -41.16 -11.81 7.19
C ILE A 53 -40.81 -10.33 7.39
N ASN A 54 -41.30 -9.71 8.47
CA ASN A 54 -40.99 -8.31 8.75
C ASN A 54 -39.50 -8.08 9.00
N LEU A 55 -38.84 -8.98 9.73
CA LEU A 55 -37.40 -8.91 9.98
C LEU A 55 -36.60 -9.03 8.67
N GLN A 56 -37.00 -9.94 7.77
CA GLN A 56 -36.37 -10.07 6.45
C GLN A 56 -36.56 -8.82 5.59
N LEU A 57 -37.76 -8.22 5.60
CA LEU A 57 -38.03 -6.99 4.86
C LEU A 57 -37.17 -5.82 5.38
N GLU A 58 -36.99 -5.72 6.69
CA GLU A 58 -36.15 -4.69 7.32
C GLU A 58 -34.66 -4.91 6.97
N PHE A 59 -34.18 -6.15 7.02
CA PHE A 59 -32.83 -6.50 6.59
C PHE A 59 -32.59 -6.18 5.10
N HIS A 60 -33.58 -6.44 4.24
CA HIS A 60 -33.47 -6.16 2.81
C HIS A 60 -33.47 -4.66 2.52
N LYS A 61 -34.24 -3.88 3.27
CA LYS A 61 -34.22 -2.42 3.20
C LYS A 61 -32.87 -1.86 3.63
N GLU A 62 -32.32 -2.34 4.75
CA GLU A 62 -31.02 -1.88 5.26
C GLU A 62 -29.87 -2.25 4.33
N LYS A 63 -29.90 -3.47 3.75
CA LYS A 63 -28.97 -3.90 2.71
C LYS A 63 -29.00 -2.94 1.50
N LYS A 64 -30.19 -2.60 1.00
CA LYS A 64 -30.34 -1.68 -0.12
C LYS A 64 -29.81 -0.27 0.18
N GLU A 65 -30.05 0.25 1.39
CA GLU A 65 -29.49 1.53 1.82
C GLU A 65 -27.96 1.49 1.91
N MET A 66 -27.38 0.35 2.29
CA MET A 66 -25.93 0.16 2.32
C MET A 66 -25.33 0.12 0.91
N GLU A 67 -25.96 -0.59 -0.02
CA GLU A 67 -25.56 -0.64 -1.44
C GLU A 67 -25.58 0.77 -2.08
N GLU A 68 -26.63 1.56 -1.85
CA GLU A 68 -26.70 2.95 -2.35
C GLU A 68 -25.58 3.84 -1.77
N ARG A 69 -25.18 3.62 -0.51
CA ARG A 69 -24.05 4.34 0.10
C ARG A 69 -22.71 3.92 -0.51
N ILE A 70 -22.51 2.63 -0.78
CA ILE A 70 -21.29 2.12 -1.44
C ILE A 70 -21.15 2.76 -2.82
N ILE A 71 -22.21 2.76 -3.63
CA ILE A 71 -22.23 3.40 -4.95
C ILE A 71 -21.89 4.90 -4.85
N ASN A 72 -22.38 5.60 -3.83
CA ASN A 72 -22.04 7.01 -3.62
C ASN A 72 -20.54 7.20 -3.30
N TYR A 73 -19.96 6.35 -2.44
CA TYR A 73 -18.54 6.42 -2.12
C TYR A 73 -17.66 6.06 -3.31
N GLU A 74 -18.02 5.06 -4.11
CA GLU A 74 -17.33 4.74 -5.36
C GLU A 74 -17.31 5.93 -6.32
N ASN A 75 -18.44 6.61 -6.50
CA ASN A 75 -18.50 7.82 -7.32
C ASN A 75 -17.61 8.94 -6.78
N GLN A 76 -17.52 9.12 -5.46
CA GLN A 76 -16.62 10.10 -4.86
C GLN A 76 -15.14 9.74 -5.07
N ILE A 77 -14.78 8.47 -4.92
CA ILE A 77 -13.42 7.97 -5.17
C ILE A 77 -13.05 8.20 -6.63
N GLN A 78 -13.93 7.86 -7.58
CA GLN A 78 -13.70 8.08 -9.01
C GLN A 78 -13.49 9.57 -9.34
N ASN A 79 -14.28 10.47 -8.74
CA ASN A 79 -14.09 11.91 -8.90
C ASN A 79 -12.72 12.37 -8.38
N LEU A 80 -12.27 11.87 -7.23
CA LEU A 80 -10.95 12.19 -6.66
C LEU A 80 -9.80 11.64 -7.51
N ILE A 81 -9.93 10.43 -8.06
CA ILE A 81 -8.96 9.83 -8.98
C ILE A 81 -8.85 10.69 -10.25
N HIS A 82 -9.98 11.16 -10.78
CA HIS A 82 -10.00 12.04 -11.94
C HIS A 82 -9.32 13.38 -11.65
N GLU A 83 -9.59 13.99 -10.49
CA GLU A 83 -8.96 15.24 -10.07
C GLU A 83 -7.44 15.09 -9.86
N ARG A 84 -7.00 13.99 -9.23
CA ARG A 84 -5.58 13.65 -9.08
C ARG A 84 -4.89 13.52 -10.44
N THR A 85 -5.53 12.84 -11.39
CA THR A 85 -4.98 12.67 -12.75
C THR A 85 -4.80 14.01 -13.46
N ASN A 86 -5.79 14.91 -13.35
CA ASN A 86 -5.70 16.25 -13.91
C ASN A 86 -4.56 17.08 -13.28
N LEU A 87 -4.37 16.99 -11.96
CA LEU A 87 -3.26 17.67 -11.27
C LEU A 87 -1.89 17.13 -11.70
N LEU A 88 -1.76 15.82 -11.90
CA LEU A 88 -0.53 15.21 -12.38
C LEU A 88 -0.20 15.61 -13.82
N GLU A 89 -1.20 15.70 -14.70
CA GLU A 89 -1.08 16.26 -16.06
C GLU A 89 -0.60 17.72 -16.02
N GLU A 90 -1.18 18.54 -15.14
CA GLU A 90 -0.79 19.95 -14.98
C GLU A 90 0.67 20.09 -14.50
N ILE A 91 1.08 19.27 -13.52
CA ILE A 91 2.47 19.20 -13.05
C ILE A 91 3.40 18.79 -14.20
N LYS A 92 3.04 17.74 -14.95
CA LYS A 92 3.84 17.23 -16.08
C LYS A 92 4.05 18.33 -17.12
N LYS A 93 2.99 19.04 -17.49
CA LYS A 93 3.02 20.16 -18.45
C LYS A 93 3.94 21.30 -18.03
N ILE A 94 4.06 21.54 -16.72
CA ILE A 94 4.97 22.55 -16.16
C ILE A 94 6.42 22.05 -16.14
N THR A 95 6.64 20.77 -15.82
CA THR A 95 7.98 20.17 -15.76
C THR A 95 8.59 19.86 -17.14
N SER A 96 7.79 19.75 -18.20
CA SER A 96 8.26 19.44 -19.56
C SER A 96 8.64 20.68 -20.40
N SER A 97 8.65 21.89 -19.84
CA SER A 97 9.10 23.09 -20.58
C SER A 97 10.63 23.21 -20.56
N PRO A 98 11.31 23.30 -21.72
CA PRO A 98 12.76 23.34 -21.77
C PRO A 98 13.33 24.75 -21.58
N VAL A 99 14.42 24.80 -20.78
CA VAL A 99 15.38 25.90 -20.53
C VAL A 99 14.94 26.94 -19.47
N PRO A 100 15.48 26.87 -18.24
CA PRO A 100 15.36 27.94 -17.26
C PRO A 100 16.44 29.00 -17.51
N THR A 101 16.03 30.19 -17.94
CA THR A 101 16.78 31.43 -17.72
C THR A 101 16.57 31.90 -16.27
N ILE A 102 17.60 32.56 -15.72
CA ILE A 102 17.81 32.95 -14.31
C ILE A 102 16.63 33.72 -13.67
N ASP A 103 15.72 34.31 -14.46
CA ASP A 103 14.52 34.98 -13.94
C ASP A 103 13.39 34.03 -13.49
N ASN A 104 13.42 32.74 -13.86
CA ASN A 104 12.32 31.80 -13.56
C ASN A 104 12.41 31.14 -12.18
N GLU A 105 13.58 31.05 -11.52
CA GLU A 105 13.74 30.35 -10.23
C GLU A 105 12.95 31.00 -9.08
N LYS A 106 12.83 32.33 -9.09
CA LYS A 106 12.02 33.09 -8.13
C LYS A 106 10.52 32.84 -8.32
N GLN A 107 10.11 32.54 -9.55
CA GLN A 107 8.72 32.19 -9.87
C GLN A 107 8.39 30.75 -9.46
N THR A 108 9.35 29.83 -9.51
CA THR A 108 9.16 28.42 -9.11
C THR A 108 9.01 28.27 -7.60
N THR A 109 9.79 29.03 -6.82
CA THR A 109 9.74 29.05 -5.35
C THR A 109 8.41 29.63 -4.82
N ASP A 110 7.94 30.75 -5.38
CA ASP A 110 6.61 31.31 -5.04
C ASP A 110 5.45 30.38 -5.40
N LYS A 111 5.60 29.59 -6.48
CA LYS A 111 4.59 28.58 -6.88
C LYS A 111 4.58 27.40 -5.92
N LEU A 112 5.73 26.92 -5.47
CA LEU A 112 5.85 25.86 -4.45
C LEU A 112 5.21 26.29 -3.12
N LEU A 113 5.44 27.54 -2.69
CA LEU A 113 4.85 28.09 -1.47
C LEU A 113 3.31 28.19 -1.58
N LYS A 114 2.78 28.54 -2.75
CA LYS A 114 1.32 28.52 -3.03
C LYS A 114 0.74 27.11 -3.01
N ILE A 115 1.44 26.12 -3.57
CA ILE A 115 1.00 24.72 -3.58
C ILE A 115 0.97 24.18 -2.15
N ASN A 116 2.01 24.43 -1.36
CA ASN A 116 2.08 23.98 0.03
C ASN A 116 0.95 24.58 0.88
N ASN A 117 0.66 25.88 0.69
CA ASN A 117 -0.47 26.54 1.34
C ASN A 117 -1.84 25.99 0.91
N LYS A 118 -2.01 25.64 -0.37
CA LYS A 118 -3.24 24.97 -0.84
C LYS A 118 -3.38 23.59 -0.23
N LEU A 119 -2.31 22.82 -0.16
CA LEU A 119 -2.30 21.48 0.44
C LEU A 119 -2.70 21.55 1.92
N LYS A 120 -2.13 22.49 2.68
CA LYS A 120 -2.49 22.75 4.07
C LYS A 120 -3.99 23.04 4.24
N ARG A 121 -4.56 23.89 3.37
CA ARG A 121 -5.99 24.23 3.41
C ARG A 121 -6.88 23.02 3.08
N ILE A 122 -6.49 22.18 2.12
CA ILE A 122 -7.23 20.97 1.75
C ILE A 122 -7.19 19.93 2.88
N LEU A 123 -6.01 19.69 3.47
CA LEU A 123 -5.84 18.78 4.61
C LEU A 123 -6.66 19.22 5.82
N GLN A 124 -6.73 20.53 6.07
CA GLN A 124 -7.57 21.08 7.13
C GLN A 124 -9.07 20.86 6.87
N ILE A 125 -9.55 21.07 5.64
CA ILE A 125 -10.94 20.80 5.26
C ILE A 125 -11.27 19.31 5.43
N PHE A 126 -10.32 18.43 5.09
CA PHE A 126 -10.49 16.99 5.22
C PHE A 126 -10.57 16.57 6.68
N LYS A 127 -9.69 17.11 7.53
CA LYS A 127 -9.74 16.93 9.00
C LYS A 127 -11.08 17.38 9.57
N ASP A 128 -11.56 18.56 9.19
CA ASP A 128 -12.84 19.10 9.69
C ASP A 128 -14.04 18.22 9.25
N LYS A 129 -14.01 17.66 8.04
CA LYS A 129 -15.04 16.73 7.54
C LYS A 129 -15.02 15.39 8.27
N ILE A 130 -13.84 14.79 8.48
CA ILE A 130 -13.70 13.54 9.25
C ILE A 130 -14.18 13.76 10.67
N HIS A 131 -13.75 14.85 11.32
CA HIS A 131 -14.17 15.15 12.67
C HIS A 131 -15.70 15.31 12.76
N ARG A 132 -16.33 15.96 11.77
CA ARG A 132 -17.79 16.10 11.71
C ARG A 132 -18.50 14.75 11.51
N LEU A 133 -17.98 13.88 10.62
CA LEU A 133 -18.50 12.51 10.41
C LEU A 133 -18.40 11.62 11.65
N VAL A 134 -17.25 11.66 12.33
CA VAL A 134 -17.01 10.93 13.59
C VAL A 134 -17.93 11.46 14.71
N THR A 135 -18.21 12.77 14.73
CA THR A 135 -19.12 13.36 15.73
C THR A 135 -20.60 13.07 15.44
N GLU A 136 -21.01 13.09 14.17
CA GLU A 136 -22.41 12.89 13.76
C GLU A 136 -22.85 11.41 13.80
N LYS A 137 -21.92 10.47 13.61
CA LYS A 137 -22.18 9.02 13.69
C LYS A 137 -21.07 8.26 14.42
N PRO A 138 -20.93 8.44 15.74
CA PRO A 138 -19.87 7.80 16.51
C PRO A 138 -19.92 6.26 16.42
N ASP A 139 -21.11 5.70 16.25
CA ASP A 139 -21.36 4.25 16.19
C ASP A 139 -20.67 3.54 15.01
N LEU A 140 -20.38 4.26 13.91
CA LEU A 140 -19.68 3.71 12.74
C LEU A 140 -18.15 3.71 12.89
N PHE A 141 -17.60 4.37 13.91
CA PHE A 141 -16.16 4.66 14.01
C PHE A 141 -15.55 4.30 15.38
N ILE A 142 -16.21 3.44 16.16
CA ILE A 142 -15.86 3.12 17.55
C ILE A 142 -14.39 2.69 17.74
N ASN A 143 -13.67 2.25 16.70
CA ASN A 143 -12.22 1.97 16.76
C ASN A 143 -11.38 2.61 15.64
N ILE A 144 -11.95 3.47 14.78
CA ILE A 144 -11.26 4.03 13.60
C ILE A 144 -11.01 5.54 13.76
N GLY A 145 -11.86 6.23 14.53
CA GLY A 145 -11.83 7.68 14.66
C GLY A 145 -10.54 8.23 15.26
N GLU A 146 -10.01 7.61 16.32
CA GLU A 146 -8.79 8.09 17.00
C GLU A 146 -7.54 7.88 16.15
N GLU A 147 -7.27 6.67 15.65
CA GLU A 147 -6.05 6.39 14.87
C GLU A 147 -6.01 7.19 13.54
N THR A 148 -7.16 7.34 12.88
CA THR A 148 -7.24 8.11 11.63
C THR A 148 -7.07 9.61 11.88
N SER A 149 -7.60 10.12 13.00
CA SER A 149 -7.40 11.51 13.41
C SER A 149 -5.95 11.78 13.80
N GLU A 150 -5.31 10.89 14.56
CA GLU A 150 -3.90 11.00 14.95
C GLU A 150 -2.96 10.95 13.74
N ARG A 151 -3.22 10.07 12.76
CA ARG A 151 -2.46 10.04 11.50
C ARG A 151 -2.61 11.33 10.70
N LEU A 152 -3.81 11.93 10.67
CA LEU A 152 -4.02 13.22 10.02
C LEU A 152 -3.30 14.36 10.76
N ASP A 153 -3.31 14.35 12.09
CA ASP A 153 -2.59 15.32 12.90
C ASP A 153 -1.08 15.21 12.69
N HIS A 154 -0.57 13.99 12.60
CA HIS A 154 0.83 13.76 12.30
C HIS A 154 1.21 14.24 10.89
N LEU A 155 0.33 14.05 9.90
CA LEU A 155 0.55 14.53 8.54
C LEU A 155 0.52 16.07 8.46
N ILE A 156 -0.41 16.71 9.16
CA ILE A 156 -0.46 18.17 9.28
C ILE A 156 0.83 18.69 9.93
N ALA A 157 1.25 18.10 11.05
CA ALA A 157 2.48 18.48 11.74
C ALA A 157 3.73 18.29 10.86
N THR A 158 3.77 17.23 10.05
CA THR A 158 4.87 16.97 9.10
C THR A 158 4.90 18.04 8.01
N VAL A 159 3.74 18.40 7.45
CA VAL A 159 3.64 19.48 6.44
C VAL A 159 4.02 20.83 7.03
N GLU A 160 3.65 21.12 8.28
CA GLU A 160 4.03 22.35 8.98
C GLU A 160 5.53 22.43 9.27
N TYR A 161 6.12 21.31 9.68
CA TYR A 161 7.56 21.19 9.88
C TYR A 161 8.32 21.40 8.56
N GLN A 162 7.87 20.79 7.48
CA GLN A 162 8.45 20.97 6.15
C GLN A 162 8.31 22.41 5.65
N ALA A 163 7.15 23.06 5.86
CA ALA A 163 6.97 24.47 5.51
C ALA A 163 7.94 25.38 6.28
N THR A 164 8.13 25.11 7.58
CA THR A 164 9.07 25.87 8.41
C THR A 164 10.53 25.68 7.96
N GLN A 165 10.91 24.47 7.56
CA GLN A 165 12.24 24.22 7.00
C GLN A 165 12.46 24.94 5.65
N ILE A 166 11.43 24.98 4.79
CA ILE A 166 11.51 25.72 3.53
C ILE A 166 11.72 27.21 3.78
N ASP A 167 10.98 27.80 4.74
CA ASP A 167 11.15 29.21 5.12
C ASP A 167 12.56 29.49 5.66
N LEU A 168 13.09 28.61 6.52
CA LEU A 168 14.47 28.72 7.03
C LEU A 168 15.50 28.68 5.89
N LEU A 169 15.39 27.70 4.99
CA LEU A 169 16.28 27.57 3.84
C LEU A 169 16.19 28.77 2.89
N GLN A 170 14.99 29.33 2.69
CA GLN A 170 14.82 30.58 1.92
C GLN A 170 15.49 31.76 2.59
N THR A 171 15.38 31.87 3.92
CA THR A 171 16.01 32.94 4.69
C THR A 171 17.54 32.84 4.62
N GLU A 172 18.10 31.64 4.76
CA GLU A 172 19.55 31.38 4.61
C GLU A 172 20.04 31.66 3.20
N ARG A 173 19.26 31.27 2.18
CA ARG A 173 19.56 31.57 0.78
C ARG A 173 19.59 33.07 0.54
N ASP A 174 18.57 33.81 1.00
CA ASP A 174 18.49 35.26 0.84
C ASP A 174 19.64 35.97 1.56
N GLN A 175 20.02 35.49 2.75
CA GLN A 175 21.17 36.02 3.49
C GLN A 175 22.49 35.77 2.76
N SER A 176 22.67 34.56 2.21
CA SER A 176 23.86 34.19 1.44
C SER A 176 23.95 34.96 0.13
N GLU A 177 22.83 35.13 -0.57
CA GLU A 177 22.72 35.91 -1.80
C GLU A 177 23.09 37.39 -1.55
N LYS A 178 22.61 37.96 -0.44
CA LYS A 178 22.95 39.32 -0.01
C LYS A 178 24.43 39.46 0.35
N GLN A 179 25.03 38.47 1.02
CA GLN A 179 26.46 38.46 1.30
C GLN A 179 27.29 38.41 0.02
N LEU A 180 26.88 37.57 -0.95
CA LEU A 180 27.56 37.45 -2.24
C LEU A 180 27.46 38.76 -3.03
N GLN A 181 26.29 39.39 -3.08
CA GLN A 181 26.09 40.69 -3.71
C GLN A 181 26.98 41.77 -3.09
N ASN A 182 27.10 41.81 -1.76
CA ASN A 182 27.99 42.76 -1.08
C ASN A 182 29.46 42.53 -1.45
N GLN A 183 29.92 41.27 -1.49
CA GLN A 183 31.30 40.95 -1.89
C GLN A 183 31.57 41.31 -3.35
N ILE A 184 30.62 41.04 -4.25
CA ILE A 184 30.73 41.44 -5.66
C ILE A 184 30.84 42.97 -5.77
N GLN A 185 30.04 43.72 -5.00
CA GLN A 185 30.08 45.17 -4.99
C GLN A 185 31.41 45.71 -4.45
N GLU A 186 31.97 45.13 -3.37
CA GLU A 186 33.28 45.51 -2.83
C GLU A 186 34.42 45.22 -3.82
N LEU A 187 34.35 44.07 -4.51
CA LEU A 187 35.31 43.72 -5.56
C LEU A 187 35.20 44.68 -6.76
N GLN A 188 33.99 45.06 -7.16
CA GLN A 188 33.77 46.06 -8.22
C GLN A 188 34.33 47.43 -7.81
N ASN A 189 34.07 47.89 -6.59
CA ASN A 189 34.63 49.15 -6.08
C ASN A 189 36.17 49.11 -6.05
N SER A 190 36.76 47.98 -5.66
CA SER A 190 38.22 47.79 -5.66
C SER A 190 38.80 47.75 -7.07
N LEU A 191 38.09 47.13 -8.03
CA LEU A 191 38.46 47.10 -9.44
C LEU A 191 38.42 48.50 -10.06
N ASP A 192 37.40 49.28 -9.75
CA ASP A 192 37.25 50.66 -10.22
C ASP A 192 38.32 51.58 -9.62
N ALA A 193 38.67 51.40 -8.34
CA ALA A 193 39.80 52.09 -7.72
C ALA A 193 41.13 51.74 -8.41
N CYS A 194 41.37 50.47 -8.72
CA CYS A 194 42.54 50.03 -9.50
C CYS A 194 42.56 50.63 -10.91
N ARG A 195 41.42 50.65 -11.61
CA ARG A 195 41.31 51.30 -12.93
C ARG A 195 41.65 52.78 -12.85
N TYR A 196 41.12 53.49 -11.85
CA TYR A 196 41.41 54.91 -11.63
C TYR A 196 42.90 55.17 -11.36
N GLN A 197 43.58 54.30 -10.60
CA GLN A 197 45.02 54.41 -10.38
C GLN A 197 45.82 54.18 -11.67
N ILE A 198 45.47 53.15 -12.46
CA ILE A 198 46.13 52.85 -13.74
C ILE A 198 45.94 53.99 -14.76
N GLU A 199 44.76 54.61 -14.77
CA GLU A 199 44.41 55.67 -15.72
C GLU A 199 45.07 57.02 -15.36
N ASN A 200 45.29 57.30 -14.07
CA ASN A 200 45.98 58.50 -13.59
C ASN A 200 47.51 58.38 -13.53
N GLU A 201 48.08 57.17 -13.45
CA GLU A 201 49.53 56.96 -13.52
C GLU A 201 50.08 56.91 -14.95
N ARG A 202 49.21 56.77 -15.96
CA ARG A 202 49.59 56.66 -17.38
C ARG A 202 50.22 57.91 -18.01
N PRO A 203 49.98 59.18 -17.60
CA PRO A 203 50.67 60.31 -18.22
C PRO A 203 52.01 60.67 -17.57
N ILE A 204 52.38 60.10 -16.41
CA ILE A 204 53.57 60.56 -15.66
C ILE A 204 54.82 59.70 -15.91
N LYS A 205 54.68 58.43 -16.32
CA LYS A 205 55.80 57.49 -16.45
C LYS A 205 56.46 57.39 -17.83
N THR A 206 56.12 58.24 -18.80
CA THR A 206 56.82 58.31 -20.10
C THR A 206 57.98 59.32 -20.16
N GLU A 207 58.19 60.15 -19.13
CA GLU A 207 59.28 61.15 -19.15
C GLU A 207 60.25 61.11 -17.96
N GLN A 208 60.06 60.21 -16.98
CA GLN A 208 60.96 60.10 -15.83
C GLN A 208 61.35 58.66 -15.54
N LEU A 209 62.25 58.12 -16.36
CA LEU A 209 63.04 56.93 -16.02
C LEU A 209 64.54 57.22 -16.19
N VAL A 210 64.99 58.27 -15.51
CA VAL A 210 66.38 58.41 -15.07
C VAL A 210 66.31 58.75 -13.59
N ASN A 211 66.66 57.78 -12.75
CA ASN A 211 66.80 57.84 -11.28
C ASN A 211 65.54 57.58 -10.43
N ALA A 212 65.43 56.37 -9.85
CA ALA A 212 65.10 56.15 -8.43
C ALA A 212 65.09 54.63 -8.06
N THR A 213 65.94 54.29 -7.10
CA THR A 213 65.83 53.39 -5.92
C THR A 213 64.70 52.33 -5.85
N PRO A 214 64.96 51.10 -5.34
CA PRO A 214 64.01 49.98 -5.39
C PRO A 214 62.84 50.14 -4.40
N PRO A 215 61.66 49.56 -4.69
CA PRO A 215 60.50 49.64 -3.81
C PRO A 215 60.70 48.79 -2.55
N SER A 216 60.31 49.38 -1.41
CA SER A 216 60.39 48.85 -0.05
C SER A 216 59.71 47.48 0.14
N ASP A 217 60.35 46.62 0.94
CA ASP A 217 59.91 45.29 1.38
C ASP A 217 58.53 45.25 2.09
N ASP A 218 58.00 46.40 2.51
CA ASP A 218 56.76 46.49 3.31
C ASP A 218 55.48 46.16 2.51
N ILE A 219 55.44 46.40 1.19
CA ILE A 219 54.25 46.14 0.35
C ILE A 219 54.08 44.64 0.08
N SER A 220 55.19 43.92 -0.09
CA SER A 220 55.20 42.47 -0.28
C SER A 220 54.74 41.74 0.99
N ARG A 221 55.10 42.26 2.17
CA ARG A 221 54.73 41.67 3.47
C ARG A 221 53.24 41.74 3.77
N ALA A 222 52.62 42.90 3.54
CA ALA A 222 51.18 43.08 3.76
C ALA A 222 50.32 42.22 2.80
N THR A 223 50.81 41.98 1.59
CA THR A 223 50.12 41.12 0.61
C THR A 223 50.19 39.65 1.02
N ILE A 224 51.35 39.20 1.51
CA ILE A 224 51.54 37.83 2.04
C ILE A 224 50.65 37.60 3.27
N GLU A 225 50.61 38.56 4.20
CA GLU A 225 49.82 38.48 5.43
C GLU A 225 48.30 38.39 5.14
N ASN A 226 47.82 39.03 4.06
CA ASN A 226 46.44 38.91 3.60
C ASN A 226 46.14 37.52 3.00
N TYR A 227 47.06 36.97 2.20
CA TYR A 227 46.91 35.61 1.67
C TYR A 227 46.95 34.54 2.76
N GLU A 228 47.82 34.68 3.77
CA GLU A 228 47.86 33.78 4.93
C GLU A 228 46.54 33.80 5.70
N LYS A 229 45.94 34.99 5.86
CA LYS A 229 44.63 35.14 6.51
C LYS A 229 43.50 34.49 5.73
N GLN A 230 43.50 34.61 4.39
CA GLN A 230 42.53 33.92 3.53
C GLN A 230 42.70 32.40 3.58
N ILE A 231 43.94 31.90 3.56
CA ILE A 231 44.23 30.47 3.68
C ILE A 231 43.70 29.92 5.00
N HIS A 232 43.92 30.63 6.12
CA HIS A 232 43.39 30.22 7.41
C HIS A 232 41.85 30.21 7.46
N GLN A 233 41.18 31.20 6.86
CA GLN A 233 39.72 31.19 6.77
C GLN A 233 39.18 30.04 5.92
N LEU A 234 39.85 29.70 4.82
CA LEU A 234 39.47 28.56 3.98
C LEU A 234 39.70 27.23 4.70
N GLN A 235 40.81 27.07 5.43
CA GLN A 235 41.08 25.90 6.25
C GLN A 235 40.02 25.71 7.34
N GLN A 236 39.60 26.80 7.98
CA GLN A 236 38.53 26.75 8.98
C GLN A 236 37.19 26.32 8.36
N LYS A 237 36.82 26.87 7.19
CA LYS A 237 35.60 26.47 6.47
C LYS A 237 35.64 25.01 6.01
N LEU A 238 36.79 24.52 5.57
CA LEU A 238 36.96 23.11 5.21
C LEU A 238 36.74 22.19 6.42
N SER A 239 37.32 22.53 7.57
CA SER A 239 37.10 21.77 8.82
C SER A 239 35.62 21.74 9.23
N GLN A 240 34.92 22.87 9.13
CA GLN A 240 33.49 22.93 9.43
C GLN A 240 32.65 22.07 8.49
N ASN A 241 33.00 22.05 7.21
CA ASN A 241 32.31 21.23 6.20
C ASN A 241 32.57 19.74 6.42
N ASP A 242 33.78 19.36 6.86
CA ASP A 242 34.10 17.97 7.22
C ASP A 242 33.31 17.50 8.46
N ASP A 243 33.13 18.37 9.45
CA ASP A 243 32.28 18.10 10.63
C ASP A 243 30.80 17.93 10.23
N GLU A 244 30.27 18.83 9.37
CA GLU A 244 28.91 18.73 8.83
C GLU A 244 28.70 17.47 7.99
N ARG A 245 29.69 17.09 7.17
CA ARG A 245 29.64 15.84 6.39
C ARG A 245 29.59 14.61 7.28
N THR A 246 30.35 14.62 8.37
CA THR A 246 30.33 13.54 9.37
C THR A 246 28.95 13.43 10.00
N LEU A 247 28.39 14.56 10.44
CA LEU A 247 27.06 14.60 11.06
C LEU A 247 25.96 14.13 10.10
N LEU A 248 26.01 14.55 8.83
CA LEU A 248 25.05 14.11 7.81
C LEU A 248 25.14 12.60 7.53
N ARG A 249 26.35 12.02 7.56
CA ARG A 249 26.53 10.57 7.42
C ARG A 249 25.96 9.80 8.62
N GLU A 250 26.17 10.29 9.84
CA GLU A 250 25.58 9.68 11.03
C GLU A 250 24.05 9.72 10.98
N ARG A 251 23.48 10.86 10.61
CA ARG A 251 22.04 11.05 10.48
C ARG A 251 21.43 10.19 9.36
N LEU A 252 22.16 9.99 8.26
CA LEU A 252 21.75 9.07 7.20
C LEU A 252 21.72 7.62 7.69
N ASN A 253 22.75 7.20 8.42
CA ASN A 253 22.79 5.85 9.01
C ASN A 253 21.64 5.61 10.00
N GLU A 254 21.28 6.61 10.82
CA GLU A 254 20.13 6.52 11.72
C GLU A 254 18.81 6.33 10.96
N VAL A 255 18.60 7.10 9.89
CA VAL A 255 17.41 6.98 9.04
C VAL A 255 17.35 5.62 8.34
N GLU A 256 18.47 5.12 7.82
CA GLU A 256 18.53 3.79 7.22
C GLU A 256 18.22 2.67 8.23
N LEU A 257 18.67 2.82 9.46
CA LEU A 257 18.39 1.88 10.54
C LEU A 257 16.91 1.89 10.94
N GLU A 258 16.30 3.07 11.09
CA GLU A 258 14.85 3.19 11.35
C GLU A 258 14.01 2.63 10.20
N PHE A 259 14.45 2.84 8.96
CA PHE A 259 13.76 2.30 7.78
C PHE A 259 13.80 0.77 7.77
N ARG A 260 14.96 0.16 8.05
CA ARG A 260 15.06 -1.31 8.20
C ARG A 260 14.15 -1.83 9.29
N LYS A 261 14.17 -1.21 10.47
CA LYS A 261 13.33 -1.62 11.60
C LYS A 261 11.83 -1.56 11.24
N THR A 262 11.41 -0.48 10.59
CA THR A 262 10.02 -0.32 10.15
C THR A 262 9.63 -1.39 9.12
N LEU A 263 10.57 -1.76 8.24
CA LEU A 263 10.36 -2.78 7.22
C LEU A 263 10.22 -4.18 7.85
N ASP A 264 11.06 -4.50 8.85
CA ASP A 264 10.99 -5.74 9.62
C ASP A 264 9.68 -5.83 10.43
N ASP A 265 9.28 -4.76 11.11
CA ASP A 265 8.02 -4.68 11.87
C ASP A 265 6.80 -4.87 10.94
N ARG A 266 6.84 -4.28 9.74
CA ARG A 266 5.80 -4.45 8.73
C ARG A 266 5.74 -5.89 8.23
N LEU A 267 6.89 -6.50 7.93
CA LEU A 267 6.97 -7.89 7.46
C LEU A 267 6.41 -8.85 8.52
N SER A 268 6.79 -8.65 9.78
CA SER A 268 6.27 -9.45 10.89
C SER A 268 4.75 -9.32 11.04
N THR A 269 4.22 -8.11 10.89
CA THR A 269 2.77 -7.87 10.96
C THR A 269 2.02 -8.51 9.80
N THR A 270 2.58 -8.44 8.58
CA THR A 270 2.01 -9.11 7.40
C THR A 270 1.96 -10.62 7.58
N ASN A 271 3.05 -11.23 8.04
CA ASN A 271 3.10 -12.69 8.28
C ASN A 271 2.05 -13.12 9.33
N MET A 272 1.87 -12.35 10.41
CA MET A 272 0.86 -12.63 11.41
C MET A 272 -0.56 -12.62 10.82
N TYR A 273 -0.89 -11.63 9.98
CA TYR A 273 -2.20 -11.58 9.32
C TYR A 273 -2.40 -12.72 8.32
N GLU A 274 -1.35 -13.11 7.60
CA GLU A 274 -1.38 -14.23 6.68
C GLU A 274 -1.64 -15.56 7.40
N GLU A 275 -1.00 -15.80 8.54
CA GLU A 275 -1.26 -16.96 9.40
C GLU A 275 -2.71 -16.99 9.91
N GLN A 276 -3.25 -15.84 10.34
CA GLN A 276 -4.65 -15.75 10.78
C GLN A 276 -5.64 -16.06 9.66
N LEU A 277 -5.40 -15.50 8.47
CA LEU A 277 -6.19 -15.79 7.26
C LEU A 277 -6.15 -17.27 6.92
N GLN A 278 -4.98 -17.89 6.98
CA GLN A 278 -4.81 -19.31 6.69
C GLN A 278 -5.56 -20.18 7.71
N SER A 279 -5.54 -19.81 8.99
CA SER A 279 -6.32 -20.49 10.03
C SER A 279 -7.83 -20.39 9.78
N LEU A 280 -8.34 -19.22 9.39
CA LEU A 280 -9.76 -19.03 9.09
C LEU A 280 -10.21 -19.83 7.86
N VAL A 281 -9.36 -19.90 6.83
CA VAL A 281 -9.63 -20.72 5.64
C VAL A 281 -9.72 -22.20 6.01
N GLN A 282 -8.80 -22.69 6.85
CA GLN A 282 -8.83 -24.08 7.33
C GLN A 282 -10.10 -24.39 8.15
N GLU A 283 -10.51 -23.47 9.03
CA GLU A 283 -11.73 -23.62 9.82
C GLU A 283 -12.98 -23.67 8.93
N ARG A 284 -13.08 -22.76 7.95
CA ARG A 284 -14.15 -22.78 6.95
C ARG A 284 -14.21 -24.11 6.20
N ASP A 285 -13.07 -24.62 5.74
CA ASP A 285 -13.02 -25.86 4.97
C ASP A 285 -13.45 -27.07 5.81
N ALA A 286 -13.07 -27.11 7.09
CA ALA A 286 -13.53 -28.12 8.03
C ALA A 286 -15.07 -28.06 8.23
N LEU A 287 -15.63 -26.85 8.37
CA LEU A 287 -17.08 -26.67 8.51
C LEU A 287 -17.84 -27.09 7.25
N VAL A 288 -17.33 -26.74 6.06
CA VAL A 288 -17.92 -27.17 4.78
C VAL A 288 -17.90 -28.69 4.67
N GLN A 289 -16.78 -29.35 5.01
CA GLN A 289 -16.72 -30.82 5.00
C GLN A 289 -17.72 -31.45 5.97
N GLN A 290 -17.86 -30.90 7.17
CA GLN A 290 -18.84 -31.37 8.15
C GLN A 290 -20.27 -31.23 7.62
N GLN A 291 -20.60 -30.09 7.00
CA GLN A 291 -21.91 -29.85 6.44
C GLN A 291 -22.20 -30.80 5.27
N VAL A 292 -21.23 -31.04 4.39
CA VAL A 292 -21.36 -32.02 3.30
C VAL A 292 -21.68 -33.40 3.86
N LEU A 293 -20.91 -33.88 4.84
CA LEU A 293 -21.13 -35.20 5.45
C LEU A 293 -22.55 -35.33 6.01
N GLN A 294 -23.00 -34.35 6.78
CA GLN A 294 -24.34 -34.33 7.37
C GLN A 294 -25.44 -34.32 6.31
N THR A 295 -25.22 -33.60 5.20
CA THR A 295 -26.18 -33.57 4.08
C THR A 295 -26.30 -34.94 3.41
N THR A 296 -25.18 -35.64 3.20
CA THR A 296 -25.18 -37.01 2.65
C THR A 296 -25.89 -38.01 3.57
N GLU A 297 -25.69 -37.91 4.87
CA GLU A 297 -26.31 -38.80 5.86
C GLU A 297 -27.84 -38.62 5.87
N ASN A 298 -28.30 -37.36 5.88
CA ASN A 298 -29.72 -37.04 5.78
C ASN A 298 -30.33 -37.52 4.45
N GLN A 299 -29.61 -37.37 3.33
CA GLN A 299 -30.07 -37.82 2.01
C GLN A 299 -30.30 -39.33 1.98
N TYR A 300 -29.37 -40.11 2.55
CA TYR A 300 -29.48 -41.56 2.65
C TYR A 300 -30.70 -42.00 3.48
N GLU A 301 -30.97 -41.29 4.58
CA GLU A 301 -32.10 -41.58 5.46
C GLU A 301 -33.45 -41.28 4.77
N ILE A 302 -33.51 -40.21 3.96
CA ILE A 302 -34.67 -39.89 3.11
C ILE A 302 -34.91 -41.01 2.08
N GLU A 303 -33.87 -41.46 1.38
CA GLU A 303 -34.00 -42.54 0.38
C GLU A 303 -34.53 -43.84 1.01
N LYS A 304 -34.02 -44.21 2.18
CA LYS A 304 -34.49 -45.38 2.93
C LYS A 304 -35.98 -45.27 3.31
N LEU A 305 -36.41 -44.10 3.80
CA LEU A 305 -37.81 -43.86 4.16
C LEU A 305 -38.73 -43.89 2.95
N GLN A 306 -38.28 -43.39 1.79
CA GLN A 306 -39.05 -43.47 0.54
C GLN A 306 -39.24 -44.92 0.08
N GLU A 307 -38.22 -45.77 0.24
CA GLU A 307 -38.29 -47.19 -0.11
C GLU A 307 -39.25 -47.97 0.79
N GLU A 308 -39.21 -47.74 2.11
CA GLU A 308 -40.18 -48.32 3.06
C GLU A 308 -41.62 -47.92 2.74
N LEU A 309 -41.85 -46.65 2.37
CA LEU A 309 -43.18 -46.13 2.03
C LEU A 309 -43.70 -46.73 0.71
N ALA A 310 -42.82 -47.01 -0.25
CA ALA A 310 -43.18 -47.71 -1.49
C ALA A 310 -43.60 -49.17 -1.23
N GLN A 311 -42.91 -49.87 -0.33
CA GLN A 311 -43.27 -51.24 0.06
C GLN A 311 -44.64 -51.31 0.75
N LEU A 312 -44.94 -50.35 1.64
CA LEU A 312 -46.21 -50.25 2.36
C LEU A 312 -47.40 -49.97 1.42
N LYS A 313 -47.19 -49.16 0.37
CA LYS A 313 -48.20 -48.94 -0.67
C LYS A 313 -48.48 -50.19 -1.50
N GLN A 314 -47.48 -51.05 -1.75
CA GLN A 314 -47.67 -52.30 -2.46
C GLN A 314 -48.42 -53.35 -1.63
N SER A 315 -48.21 -53.40 -0.31
CA SER A 315 -48.92 -54.35 0.57
C SER A 315 -50.40 -53.99 0.76
N SER A 316 -50.75 -52.70 0.83
CA SER A 316 -52.16 -52.25 0.95
C SER A 316 -53.03 -52.53 -0.28
N ILE A 317 -52.44 -52.66 -1.48
CA ILE A 317 -53.20 -52.90 -2.73
C ILE A 317 -53.59 -54.39 -2.88
N THR A 318 -52.96 -55.30 -2.13
CA THR A 318 -53.17 -56.75 -2.28
C THR A 318 -54.18 -57.36 -1.29
N SER A 319 -54.66 -56.62 -0.28
CA SER A 319 -55.70 -57.08 0.64
C SER A 319 -57.12 -56.67 0.19
N HIS A 320 -57.64 -57.30 -0.86
CA HIS A 320 -59.05 -57.24 -1.21
C HIS A 320 -59.80 -58.29 -0.36
N VAL A 321 -60.66 -57.84 0.56
CA VAL A 321 -61.47 -58.71 1.42
C VAL A 321 -62.95 -58.52 1.07
N ASP A 322 -63.57 -59.60 0.62
CA ASP A 322 -65.00 -59.76 0.43
C ASP A 322 -65.78 -59.62 1.75
N ILE A 323 -66.95 -59.01 1.69
CA ILE A 323 -67.82 -58.63 2.82
C ILE A 323 -68.64 -59.84 3.33
N PRO A 324 -68.70 -60.10 4.66
CA PRO A 324 -69.87 -60.74 5.28
C PRO A 324 -70.41 -59.99 6.54
N SER A 325 -71.36 -60.62 7.23
CA SER A 325 -72.42 -60.08 8.10
C SER A 325 -72.04 -59.56 9.50
N ASN A 326 -72.90 -58.68 10.04
CA ASN A 326 -73.09 -58.05 11.38
C ASN A 326 -72.23 -58.39 12.64
N GLU A 327 -71.48 -59.49 12.70
CA GLU A 327 -70.34 -59.68 13.64
C GLU A 327 -69.05 -59.05 13.07
N ASP A 328 -69.02 -58.85 11.75
CA ASP A 328 -67.93 -58.24 10.99
C ASP A 328 -67.86 -56.72 11.12
N THR A 329 -68.87 -56.04 11.68
CA THR A 329 -68.85 -54.59 11.87
C THR A 329 -67.84 -54.14 12.92
N LYS A 330 -67.62 -54.91 14.01
CA LYS A 330 -66.54 -54.63 14.97
C LYS A 330 -65.16 -54.88 14.38
N SER A 331 -65.02 -55.92 13.54
CA SER A 331 -63.77 -56.20 12.83
C SER A 331 -63.47 -55.12 11.78
N LEU A 332 -64.47 -54.70 11.01
CA LEU A 332 -64.40 -53.57 10.08
C LEU A 332 -64.10 -52.26 10.80
N GLN A 333 -64.71 -52.01 11.96
CA GLN A 333 -64.45 -50.79 12.73
C GLN A 333 -63.03 -50.75 13.27
N LYS A 334 -62.49 -51.90 13.72
CA LYS A 334 -61.09 -52.04 14.12
C LYS A 334 -60.11 -51.85 12.95
N ILE A 335 -60.47 -52.32 11.75
CA ILE A 335 -59.71 -52.08 10.51
C ILE A 335 -59.76 -50.60 10.13
N ILE A 336 -60.92 -49.94 10.26
CA ILE A 336 -61.09 -48.52 9.97
C ILE A 336 -60.30 -47.66 10.97
N GLU A 337 -60.31 -48.01 12.26
CA GLU A 337 -59.48 -47.35 13.28
C GLU A 337 -57.99 -47.51 12.99
N GLN A 338 -57.56 -48.72 12.63
CA GLN A 338 -56.17 -48.99 12.29
C GLN A 338 -55.73 -48.24 11.01
N GLN A 339 -56.59 -48.18 9.99
CA GLN A 339 -56.35 -47.39 8.77
C GLN A 339 -56.37 -45.88 9.04
N SER A 340 -57.20 -45.42 9.98
CA SER A 340 -57.25 -44.03 10.43
C SER A 340 -55.95 -43.63 11.14
N GLU A 341 -55.44 -44.48 12.03
CA GLU A 341 -54.16 -44.26 12.72
C GLU A 341 -53.00 -44.26 11.72
N GLU A 342 -52.96 -45.21 10.78
CA GLU A 342 -51.95 -45.25 9.72
C GLU A 342 -52.02 -44.02 8.80
N LEU A 343 -53.22 -43.51 8.48
CA LEU A 343 -53.40 -42.28 7.73
C LEU A 343 -52.93 -41.04 8.49
N LYS A 344 -53.13 -41.01 9.81
CA LYS A 344 -52.67 -39.93 10.68
C LYS A 344 -51.13 -39.90 10.73
N ASP A 345 -50.52 -41.06 10.92
CA ASP A 345 -49.06 -41.23 10.95
C ASP A 345 -48.43 -40.87 9.59
N LEU A 346 -49.08 -41.27 8.49
CA LEU A 346 -48.65 -40.93 7.14
C LEU A 346 -48.81 -39.43 6.84
N SER A 347 -49.87 -38.80 7.36
CA SER A 347 -50.12 -37.36 7.24
C SER A 347 -49.05 -36.56 8.00
N GLU A 348 -48.66 -36.97 9.19
CA GLU A 348 -47.55 -36.35 9.94
C GLU A 348 -46.22 -36.51 9.20
N LYS A 349 -45.91 -37.72 8.70
CA LYS A 349 -44.73 -37.94 7.86
C LYS A 349 -44.72 -37.05 6.61
N TYR A 350 -45.86 -36.89 5.95
CA TYR A 350 -45.98 -36.03 4.77
C TYR A 350 -45.75 -34.55 5.11
N LEU A 351 -46.24 -34.08 6.25
CA LEU A 351 -46.03 -32.71 6.72
C LEU A 351 -44.54 -32.43 7.00
N VAL A 352 -43.84 -33.38 7.62
CA VAL A 352 -42.39 -33.31 7.86
C VAL A 352 -41.63 -33.28 6.53
N LEU A 353 -41.94 -34.18 5.60
CA LEU A 353 -41.31 -34.22 4.28
C LEU A 353 -41.56 -32.94 3.47
N SER A 354 -42.77 -32.38 3.52
CA SER A 354 -43.10 -31.09 2.86
C SER A 354 -42.24 -29.96 3.41
N SER A 355 -42.10 -29.89 4.74
CA SER A 355 -41.26 -28.88 5.39
C SER A 355 -39.78 -29.06 5.03
N GLN A 356 -39.33 -30.31 4.88
CA GLN A 356 -37.95 -30.63 4.51
C GLN A 356 -37.64 -30.24 3.05
N VAL A 357 -38.61 -30.40 2.14
CA VAL A 357 -38.49 -29.94 0.74
C VAL A 357 -38.43 -28.42 0.65
N GLU A 358 -39.23 -27.70 1.44
CA GLU A 358 -39.16 -26.24 1.51
C GLU A 358 -37.80 -25.76 2.04
N LEU A 359 -37.28 -26.40 3.09
CA LEU A 359 -35.95 -26.12 3.63
C LEU A 359 -34.86 -26.37 2.58
N GLN A 360 -34.97 -27.46 1.82
CA GLN A 360 -34.02 -27.79 0.75
C GLN A 360 -34.05 -26.76 -0.38
N ASN A 361 -35.23 -26.27 -0.74
CA ASN A 361 -35.37 -25.22 -1.74
C ASN A 361 -34.75 -23.90 -1.27
N GLU A 362 -34.90 -23.56 0.01
CA GLU A 362 -34.28 -22.37 0.60
C GLU A 362 -32.75 -22.49 0.64
N ILE A 363 -32.22 -23.67 1.01
CA ILE A 363 -30.76 -23.95 0.97
C ILE A 363 -30.22 -23.80 -0.45
N ASN A 364 -30.93 -24.34 -1.45
CA ASN A 364 -30.53 -24.21 -2.85
C ASN A 364 -30.58 -22.76 -3.33
N ARG A 365 -31.59 -21.98 -2.89
CA ARG A 365 -31.66 -20.55 -3.21
C ARG A 365 -30.47 -19.80 -2.62
N GLN A 366 -30.18 -20.01 -1.35
CA GLN A 366 -29.03 -19.39 -0.68
C GLN A 366 -27.72 -19.77 -1.36
N LYS A 367 -27.51 -21.05 -1.67
CA LYS A 367 -26.31 -21.52 -2.39
C LYS A 367 -26.09 -20.77 -3.71
N ASN A 368 -27.15 -20.60 -4.50
CA ASN A 368 -27.06 -19.87 -5.77
C ASN A 368 -26.73 -18.39 -5.54
N GLU A 369 -27.33 -17.75 -4.53
CA GLU A 369 -27.01 -16.37 -4.15
C GLU A 369 -25.53 -16.22 -3.72
N THR A 370 -24.97 -17.20 -2.99
CA THR A 370 -23.55 -17.19 -2.62
C THR A 370 -22.62 -17.45 -3.80
N GLU A 371 -22.97 -18.36 -4.70
CA GLU A 371 -22.19 -18.61 -5.93
C GLU A 371 -22.14 -17.36 -6.83
N GLU A 372 -23.25 -16.64 -6.95
CA GLU A 372 -23.30 -15.38 -7.72
C GLU A 372 -22.45 -14.28 -7.07
N GLN A 373 -22.47 -14.16 -5.74
CA GLN A 373 -21.56 -13.25 -5.02
C GLN A 373 -20.09 -13.64 -5.17
N LEU A 374 -19.75 -14.93 -5.06
CA LEU A 374 -18.40 -15.42 -5.26
C LEU A 374 -17.88 -15.06 -6.66
N LYS A 375 -18.71 -15.21 -7.68
CA LYS A 375 -18.36 -14.84 -9.05
C LYS A 375 -18.09 -13.35 -9.20
N ILE A 376 -18.87 -12.49 -8.53
CA ILE A 376 -18.62 -11.04 -8.52
C ILE A 376 -17.26 -10.73 -7.87
N TYR A 377 -16.91 -11.38 -6.76
CA TYR A 377 -15.60 -11.21 -6.12
C TYR A 377 -14.46 -11.73 -6.99
N GLU A 378 -14.67 -12.84 -7.70
CA GLU A 378 -13.69 -13.40 -8.64
C GLU A 378 -13.41 -12.41 -9.77
N ASP A 379 -14.46 -11.82 -10.37
CA ASP A 379 -14.33 -10.79 -11.41
C ASP A 379 -13.60 -9.54 -10.90
N GLN A 380 -13.87 -9.11 -9.66
CA GLN A 380 -13.16 -7.99 -9.01
C GLN A 380 -11.67 -8.29 -8.78
N ILE A 381 -11.35 -9.50 -8.30
CA ILE A 381 -9.96 -9.93 -8.10
C ILE A 381 -9.22 -9.96 -9.44
N GLN A 382 -9.84 -10.50 -10.49
CA GLN A 382 -9.25 -10.52 -11.84
C GLN A 382 -9.01 -9.11 -12.38
N HIS A 383 -9.94 -8.17 -12.16
CA HIS A 383 -9.74 -6.77 -12.51
C HIS A 383 -8.54 -6.15 -11.78
N LEU A 384 -8.42 -6.38 -10.47
CA LEU A 384 -7.30 -5.87 -9.66
C LEU A 384 -5.96 -6.47 -10.07
N ILE A 385 -5.92 -7.78 -10.38
CA ILE A 385 -4.71 -8.43 -10.92
C ILE A 385 -4.28 -7.75 -12.21
N HIS A 386 -5.22 -7.53 -13.14
CA HIS A 386 -4.92 -6.89 -14.42
C HIS A 386 -4.42 -5.44 -14.25
N GLU A 387 -5.02 -4.69 -13.33
CA GLU A 387 -4.57 -3.32 -13.01
C GLU A 387 -3.16 -3.31 -12.42
N HIS A 388 -2.85 -4.27 -11.54
CA HIS A 388 -1.52 -4.43 -10.98
C HIS A 388 -0.47 -4.81 -12.03
N GLU A 389 -0.79 -5.73 -12.95
CA GLU A 389 0.08 -6.10 -14.07
C GLU A 389 0.42 -4.88 -14.95
N ASN A 390 -0.59 -4.07 -15.29
CA ASN A 390 -0.38 -2.83 -16.04
C ASN A 390 0.54 -1.85 -15.30
N LEU A 391 0.37 -1.71 -13.98
CA LEU A 391 1.20 -0.83 -13.16
C LEU A 391 2.66 -1.29 -13.10
N VAL A 392 2.87 -2.60 -12.98
CA VAL A 392 4.21 -3.22 -12.99
C VAL A 392 4.88 -3.00 -14.34
N GLU A 393 4.16 -3.18 -15.44
CA GLU A 393 4.68 -2.97 -16.79
C GLU A 393 5.07 -1.49 -17.02
N GLU A 394 4.25 -0.55 -16.54
CA GLU A 394 4.55 0.88 -16.59
C GLU A 394 5.79 1.26 -15.74
N LEU A 395 5.91 0.69 -14.54
CA LEU A 395 7.07 0.86 -13.67
C LEU A 395 8.34 0.30 -14.30
N GLN A 396 8.28 -0.90 -14.92
CA GLN A 396 9.41 -1.49 -15.63
C GLN A 396 9.85 -0.60 -16.80
N LYS A 397 8.90 -0.11 -17.59
CA LYS A 397 9.19 0.80 -18.71
C LYS A 397 9.86 2.09 -18.25
N LYS A 398 9.39 2.67 -17.14
CA LYS A 398 9.96 3.89 -16.55
C LYS A 398 11.35 3.64 -15.96
N THR A 399 11.55 2.50 -15.32
CA THR A 399 12.84 2.08 -14.76
C THR A 399 13.88 1.87 -15.86
N LEU A 400 13.52 1.13 -16.93
CA LEU A 400 14.39 0.95 -18.10
C LEU A 400 14.75 2.28 -18.77
N SER A 401 13.79 3.21 -18.91
CA SER A 401 14.06 4.56 -19.43
C SER A 401 15.05 5.33 -18.55
N THR A 402 14.94 5.19 -17.23
CA THR A 402 15.83 5.85 -16.28
C THR A 402 17.24 5.26 -16.34
N ILE A 403 17.36 3.93 -16.37
CA ILE A 403 18.64 3.22 -16.53
C ILE A 403 19.35 3.63 -17.83
N VAL A 404 18.62 3.73 -18.94
CA VAL A 404 19.19 4.18 -20.23
C VAL A 404 19.68 5.62 -20.13
N THR A 405 18.98 6.48 -19.41
CA THR A 405 19.38 7.89 -19.23
C THR A 405 20.63 8.00 -18.36
N VAL A 406 20.68 7.27 -17.23
CA VAL A 406 21.83 7.23 -16.32
C VAL A 406 23.07 6.62 -17.01
N ASN A 407 22.92 5.55 -17.79
CA ASN A 407 24.04 4.98 -18.57
C ASN A 407 24.60 5.95 -19.61
N ASN A 408 23.74 6.75 -20.26
CA ASN A 408 24.18 7.75 -21.22
C ASN A 408 24.90 8.93 -20.54
N GLU A 409 24.47 9.32 -19.34
CA GLU A 409 25.15 10.35 -18.54
C GLU A 409 26.49 9.86 -17.98
N CYS A 410 26.58 8.60 -17.51
CA CYS A 410 27.84 7.99 -17.06
C CYS A 410 28.88 7.91 -18.19
N GLN A 411 28.47 7.59 -19.43
CA GLN A 411 29.38 7.57 -20.58
C GLN A 411 29.99 8.93 -20.92
N THR A 412 29.30 10.03 -20.62
CA THR A 412 29.85 11.37 -20.86
C THR A 412 30.90 11.80 -19.83
N ASP A 413 30.85 11.27 -18.61
CA ASP A 413 31.77 11.62 -17.53
C ASP A 413 33.11 10.86 -17.65
N ASP A 414 33.05 9.55 -17.95
CA ASP A 414 34.24 8.73 -18.21
C ASP A 414 35.06 9.26 -19.40
N GLN A 415 34.38 9.70 -20.48
CA GLN A 415 35.06 10.30 -21.64
C GLN A 415 35.68 11.67 -21.35
N GLN A 416 35.12 12.46 -20.43
CA GLN A 416 35.71 13.73 -20.03
C GLN A 416 36.93 13.52 -19.12
N HIS A 417 36.87 12.53 -18.24
CA HIS A 417 37.99 12.16 -17.38
C HIS A 417 39.18 11.57 -18.14
N ASP A 418 38.96 10.72 -19.14
CA ASP A 418 40.03 10.22 -20.02
C ASP A 418 40.72 11.35 -20.80
N LYS A 419 39.94 12.33 -21.26
CA LYS A 419 40.49 13.54 -21.89
C LYS A 419 41.34 14.35 -20.92
N LEU A 420 40.90 14.50 -19.67
CA LEU A 420 41.64 15.22 -18.64
C LEU A 420 42.98 14.52 -18.30
N THR A 421 42.98 13.20 -18.16
CA THR A 421 44.20 12.41 -17.94
C THR A 421 45.17 12.54 -19.12
N GLN A 422 44.68 12.47 -20.35
CA GLN A 422 45.51 12.70 -21.55
C GLN A 422 46.08 14.12 -21.62
N ILE A 423 45.28 15.14 -21.27
CA ILE A 423 45.72 16.54 -21.24
C ILE A 423 46.83 16.74 -20.20
N ASN A 424 46.67 16.18 -18.99
CA ASN A 424 47.68 16.25 -17.93
C ASN A 424 48.99 15.55 -18.34
N MET A 425 48.90 14.39 -19.00
CA MET A 425 50.08 13.71 -19.54
C MET A 425 50.79 14.50 -20.64
N LYS A 426 50.04 15.20 -21.50
CA LYS A 426 50.61 16.08 -22.54
C LYS A 426 51.27 17.31 -21.91
N LEU A 427 50.61 17.95 -20.95
CA LEU A 427 51.13 19.11 -20.23
C LEU A 427 52.44 18.76 -19.50
N LYS A 428 52.49 17.62 -18.81
CA LYS A 428 53.72 17.10 -18.17
C LYS A 428 54.87 16.95 -19.17
N ARG A 429 54.62 16.37 -20.35
CA ARG A 429 55.63 16.23 -21.42
C ARG A 429 56.12 17.57 -21.96
N ILE A 430 55.22 18.53 -22.16
CA ILE A 430 55.56 19.88 -22.62
C ILE A 430 56.41 20.62 -21.57
N LEU A 431 56.00 20.58 -20.30
CA LEU A 431 56.75 21.20 -19.20
C LEU A 431 58.14 20.59 -19.05
N GLN A 432 58.27 19.26 -19.15
CA GLN A 432 59.57 18.59 -19.17
C GLN A 432 60.44 19.07 -20.33
N THR A 433 59.86 19.18 -21.53
CA THR A 433 60.60 19.65 -22.72
C THR A 433 61.05 21.10 -22.56
N PHE A 434 60.23 21.94 -21.92
CA PHE A 434 60.57 23.34 -21.63
C PHE A 434 61.68 23.45 -20.60
N LYS A 435 61.62 22.62 -19.55
CA LYS A 435 62.70 22.47 -18.56
C LYS A 435 64.02 22.10 -19.22
N ASP A 436 64.02 21.08 -20.08
CA ASP A 436 65.24 20.60 -20.74
C ASP A 436 65.83 21.68 -21.68
N LYS A 437 64.98 22.46 -22.36
CA LYS A 437 65.41 23.59 -23.20
C LYS A 437 66.00 24.74 -22.39
N ILE A 438 65.36 25.13 -21.29
CA ILE A 438 65.91 26.14 -20.38
C ILE A 438 67.25 25.68 -19.85
N HIS A 439 67.34 24.44 -19.36
CA HIS A 439 68.57 23.88 -18.81
C HIS A 439 69.70 23.86 -19.85
N ARG A 440 69.39 23.50 -21.11
CA ARG A 440 70.36 23.54 -22.21
C ARG A 440 70.83 24.96 -22.53
N ILE A 441 69.91 25.93 -22.60
CA ILE A 441 70.23 27.34 -22.86
C ILE A 441 71.09 27.94 -21.74
N VAL A 442 70.79 27.59 -20.48
CA VAL A 442 71.56 28.01 -19.30
C VAL A 442 72.98 27.44 -19.34
N ILE A 443 73.16 26.18 -19.78
CA ILE A 443 74.49 25.57 -19.95
C ILE A 443 75.25 26.18 -21.15
N GLU A 444 74.58 26.40 -22.28
CA GLU A 444 75.21 26.87 -23.52
C GLU A 444 75.56 28.37 -23.49
N LYS A 445 74.81 29.18 -22.73
CA LYS A 445 75.01 30.64 -22.62
C LYS A 445 74.85 31.14 -21.18
N PRO A 446 75.72 30.69 -20.23
CA PRO A 446 75.57 31.02 -18.81
C PRO A 446 75.62 32.53 -18.52
N GLU A 447 76.30 33.30 -19.38
CA GLU A 447 76.53 34.73 -19.20
C GLU A 447 75.26 35.59 -19.40
N LEU A 448 74.23 35.07 -20.08
CA LEU A 448 72.95 35.76 -20.27
C LEU A 448 71.98 35.56 -19.09
N PHE A 449 72.30 34.67 -18.16
CA PHE A 449 71.36 34.16 -17.16
C PHE A 449 71.92 34.12 -15.74
N ILE A 450 72.79 35.08 -15.42
CA ILE A 450 73.47 35.22 -14.11
C ILE A 450 72.47 35.26 -12.92
N ASN A 451 71.20 35.59 -13.16
CA ASN A 451 70.13 35.63 -12.16
C ASN A 451 68.94 34.69 -12.44
N ILE A 452 68.97 33.80 -13.44
CA ILE A 452 67.99 32.69 -13.48
C ILE A 452 68.52 31.65 -12.50
N SER A 453 68.19 31.87 -11.23
CA SER A 453 68.62 31.03 -10.11
C SER A 453 68.09 29.60 -10.25
N GLU A 454 68.75 28.72 -9.52
CA GLU A 454 68.31 27.37 -9.14
C GLU A 454 66.79 27.31 -8.86
N ASP A 455 66.20 28.38 -8.30
CA ASP A 455 64.75 28.54 -8.07
C ASP A 455 63.86 28.32 -9.29
N THR A 456 64.28 28.70 -10.50
CA THR A 456 63.40 28.54 -11.69
C THR A 456 63.35 27.08 -12.12
N SER A 457 64.47 26.36 -12.00
CA SER A 457 64.50 24.91 -12.23
C SER A 457 63.75 24.17 -11.11
N GLU A 458 63.94 24.56 -9.85
CA GLU A 458 63.23 23.99 -8.70
C GLU A 458 61.71 24.23 -8.77
N ARG A 459 61.27 25.42 -9.21
CA ARG A 459 59.85 25.71 -9.43
C ARG A 459 59.25 24.84 -10.53
N LEU A 460 59.99 24.59 -11.62
CA LEU A 460 59.55 23.68 -12.67
C LEU A 460 59.52 22.23 -12.18
N ASP A 461 60.48 21.81 -11.35
CA ASP A 461 60.48 20.49 -10.72
C ASP A 461 59.31 20.30 -9.75
N HIS A 462 59.02 21.33 -8.94
CA HIS A 462 57.84 21.33 -8.07
C HIS A 462 56.55 21.22 -8.88
N LEU A 463 56.40 21.96 -9.99
CA LEU A 463 55.24 21.89 -10.88
C LEU A 463 55.09 20.51 -11.53
N ILE A 464 56.19 19.94 -12.05
CA ILE A 464 56.18 18.60 -12.65
C ILE A 464 55.83 17.53 -11.60
N SER A 465 56.35 17.68 -10.39
CA SER A 465 56.04 16.80 -9.24
C SER A 465 54.57 16.92 -8.82
N THR A 466 54.04 18.15 -8.71
CA THR A 466 52.64 18.41 -8.33
C THR A 466 51.67 17.84 -9.36
N ILE A 467 51.91 18.07 -10.65
CA ILE A 467 51.09 17.50 -11.74
C ILE A 467 51.21 15.98 -11.76
N GLY A 468 52.41 15.44 -11.47
CA GLY A 468 52.63 14.00 -11.32
C GLY A 468 51.80 13.41 -10.18
N HIS A 469 51.81 14.06 -9.02
CA HIS A 469 51.07 13.62 -7.84
C HIS A 469 49.56 13.70 -8.05
N GLN A 470 49.06 14.76 -8.68
CA GLN A 470 47.66 14.90 -9.06
C GLN A 470 47.22 13.79 -10.03
N ALA A 471 48.04 13.45 -11.04
CA ALA A 471 47.73 12.34 -11.94
C ALA A 471 47.69 10.98 -11.21
N THR A 472 48.56 10.76 -10.23
CA THR A 472 48.55 9.54 -9.40
C THR A 472 47.32 9.48 -8.49
N GLN A 473 46.93 10.59 -7.87
CA GLN A 473 45.70 10.65 -7.06
C GLN A 473 44.44 10.38 -7.89
N ILE A 474 44.37 10.94 -9.11
CA ILE A 474 43.26 10.68 -10.04
C ILE A 474 43.17 9.17 -10.36
N ASN A 475 44.30 8.52 -10.66
CA ASN A 475 44.31 7.08 -10.94
C ASN A 475 43.93 6.22 -9.72
N LEU A 476 44.33 6.63 -8.51
CA LEU A 476 43.93 5.96 -7.27
C LEU A 476 42.42 6.05 -7.06
N LEU A 477 41.83 7.24 -7.21
CA LEU A 477 40.39 7.45 -7.13
C LEU A 477 39.62 6.64 -8.18
N GLN A 478 40.17 6.48 -9.39
CA GLN A 478 39.59 5.61 -10.42
C GLN A 478 39.60 4.14 -10.03
N THR A 479 40.68 3.69 -9.39
CA THR A 479 40.80 2.29 -8.96
C THR A 479 39.84 1.99 -7.81
N ASP A 480 39.71 2.92 -6.86
CA ASP A 480 38.76 2.81 -5.74
C ASP A 480 37.31 2.86 -6.23
N HIS A 481 36.99 3.74 -7.19
CA HIS A 481 35.66 3.83 -7.77
C HIS A 481 35.29 2.55 -8.55
N ALA A 482 36.21 2.02 -9.36
CA ALA A 482 36.01 0.77 -10.07
C ALA A 482 35.84 -0.43 -9.12
N SER A 483 36.61 -0.47 -8.02
CA SER A 483 36.45 -1.50 -6.98
C SER A 483 35.10 -1.41 -6.27
N THR A 484 34.61 -0.20 -6.03
CA THR A 484 33.31 0.06 -5.39
C THR A 484 32.16 -0.35 -6.32
N LEU A 485 32.26 -0.04 -7.61
CA LEU A 485 31.32 -0.48 -8.65
C LEU A 485 31.25 -2.01 -8.75
N ALA A 486 32.41 -2.68 -8.77
CA ALA A 486 32.46 -4.14 -8.82
C ALA A 486 31.78 -4.79 -7.60
N MET A 487 31.96 -4.20 -6.41
CA MET A 487 31.28 -4.66 -5.19
C MET A 487 29.75 -4.49 -5.29
N TYR A 488 29.27 -3.36 -5.82
CA TYR A 488 27.83 -3.14 -6.01
C TYR A 488 27.23 -4.06 -7.09
N GLU A 489 27.96 -4.33 -8.18
CA GLU A 489 27.55 -5.32 -9.18
C GLU A 489 27.42 -6.71 -8.57
N GLU A 490 28.38 -7.13 -7.73
CA GLU A 490 28.34 -8.42 -7.03
C GLU A 490 27.13 -8.52 -6.08
N GLN A 491 26.84 -7.45 -5.33
CA GLN A 491 25.65 -7.38 -4.46
C GLN A 491 24.35 -7.44 -5.25
N LEU A 492 24.25 -6.73 -6.38
CA LEU A 492 23.09 -6.77 -7.25
C LEU A 492 22.88 -8.17 -7.82
N GLN A 493 23.97 -8.85 -8.22
CA GLN A 493 23.92 -10.20 -8.76
C GLN A 493 23.46 -11.22 -7.71
N ALA A 494 23.88 -11.05 -6.45
CA ALA A 494 23.40 -11.85 -5.32
C ALA A 494 21.88 -11.66 -5.08
N LEU A 495 21.39 -10.41 -5.10
CA LEU A 495 19.96 -10.12 -4.97
C LEU A 495 19.13 -10.71 -6.12
N ILE A 496 19.65 -10.68 -7.35
CA ILE A 496 18.99 -11.32 -8.50
C ILE A 496 18.90 -12.84 -8.30
N GLN A 497 19.96 -13.48 -7.80
CA GLN A 497 19.94 -14.91 -7.50
C GLN A 497 18.94 -15.26 -6.40
N GLU A 498 18.90 -14.49 -5.31
CA GLU A 498 17.94 -14.67 -4.22
C GLU A 498 16.50 -14.52 -4.71
N ARG A 499 16.22 -13.49 -5.51
CA ARG A 499 14.89 -13.30 -6.11
C ARG A 499 14.49 -14.47 -7.00
N ASN A 500 15.40 -14.99 -7.81
CA ASN A 500 15.10 -16.14 -8.67
C ASN A 500 14.82 -17.41 -7.85
N ALA A 501 15.57 -17.64 -6.76
CA ALA A 501 15.32 -18.76 -5.86
C ALA A 501 13.93 -18.67 -5.19
N LEU A 502 13.50 -17.46 -4.79
CA LEU A 502 12.17 -17.24 -4.21
C LEU A 502 11.04 -17.46 -5.23
N VAL A 503 11.25 -17.04 -6.48
CA VAL A 503 10.30 -17.29 -7.58
C VAL A 503 10.19 -18.79 -7.85
N ASP A 504 11.31 -19.52 -7.92
CA ASP A 504 11.31 -20.97 -8.12
C ASP A 504 10.60 -21.69 -6.95
N GLN A 505 10.77 -21.21 -5.72
CA GLN A 505 10.08 -21.74 -4.53
C GLN A 505 8.57 -21.50 -4.58
N GLN A 506 8.12 -20.33 -5.03
CA GLN A 506 6.70 -20.04 -5.24
C GLN A 506 6.09 -20.91 -6.35
N VAL A 507 6.82 -21.10 -7.46
CA VAL A 507 6.39 -21.98 -8.55
C VAL A 507 6.21 -23.41 -8.06
N LEU A 508 7.16 -23.95 -7.29
CA LEU A 508 7.04 -25.30 -6.71
C LEU A 508 5.84 -25.42 -5.76
N GLN A 509 5.59 -24.42 -4.91
CA GLN A 509 4.43 -24.42 -4.01
C GLN A 509 3.08 -24.31 -4.74
N SER A 510 3.07 -23.72 -5.94
CA SER A 510 1.87 -23.63 -6.78
C SER A 510 1.57 -24.87 -7.61
N VAL A 511 2.54 -25.79 -7.77
CA VAL A 511 2.37 -27.06 -8.51
C VAL A 511 1.92 -28.20 -7.59
N ASP A 512 2.20 -28.12 -6.28
CA ASP A 512 1.77 -29.11 -5.27
C ASP A 512 0.38 -28.83 -4.66
N LYS A 513 -0.23 -27.66 -4.95
CA LYS A 513 -1.64 -27.35 -4.65
C LYS A 513 -2.50 -27.62 -5.88
#